data_AF-A0A2T2U2W4-F1
#
_entry.id   AF-A0A2T2U2W4-F1
#
_cell.length_a   1.000
_cell.length_b   1.000
_cell.length_c   1.000
_cell.angle_alpha   90.00
_cell.angle_beta   90.00
_cell.angle_gamma   90.00
#
_symmetry.space_group_name_H-M   'P 1'
#
loop_
_entity.id
_entity.type
_entity.pdbx_description
1 polymer ?
#
loop_
_entity_poly.entity_id
_entity_poly.type
_entity_poly.pdbx_seq_one_letter_code
_entity_poly.pdbx_strand_id
1 'polypeptide(L)'
;MASSIYLQGEKRVMTLLMALALCLLVYSALEWRIREGLQASGLAFPDQKGNPTQRPTARWVFQAFHGIHLLLVRYEKLYASRPP
;
A
#
# COMPACT_ATOMS: atom_id res chain seq x y z
N MET A 1 24.17 13.95 3.75
CA MET A 1 23.50 15.16 4.29
C MET A 1 22.49 14.69 5.33
N ALA A 2 22.93 14.44 6.56
CA ALA A 2 22.04 14.08 7.65
C ALA A 2 21.54 15.38 8.27
N SER A 3 20.32 15.79 7.94
CA SER A 3 19.62 16.83 8.70
C SER A 3 19.36 16.24 10.08
N SER A 4 20.17 16.66 11.07
CA SER A 4 19.90 16.34 12.46
C SER A 4 18.54 16.93 12.81
N ILE A 5 17.58 16.06 13.08
CA ILE A 5 16.27 16.47 13.58
C ILE A 5 16.53 17.02 14.99
N TYR A 6 16.84 18.32 15.08
CA TYR A 6 16.96 19.03 16.35
C TYR A 6 15.55 19.11 16.98
N LEU A 7 15.22 18.11 17.80
CA LEU A 7 14.09 18.10 18.74
C LEU A 7 14.35 19.16 19.84
N GLN A 8 14.39 20.43 19.46
CA GLN A 8 14.80 21.55 20.33
C GLN A 8 13.68 22.05 21.26
N GLY A 9 12.65 21.23 21.54
CA GLY A 9 11.62 21.56 22.53
C GLY A 9 10.58 20.45 22.71
N GLU A 10 10.20 20.18 23.97
CA GLU A 10 9.26 19.13 24.40
C GLU A 10 7.97 19.10 23.58
N LYS A 11 7.45 20.28 23.21
CA LYS A 11 6.26 20.44 22.36
C LYS A 11 6.39 19.76 21.00
N ARG A 12 7.55 19.84 20.34
CA ARG A 12 7.78 19.23 19.02
C ARG A 12 7.85 17.71 19.11
N VAL A 13 8.46 17.18 20.18
CA VAL A 13 8.50 15.74 20.44
C VAL A 13 7.08 15.20 20.60
N MET A 14 6.26 15.88 21.40
CA MET A 14 4.86 15.51 21.61
C MET A 14 4.07 15.53 20.30
N THR A 15 4.20 16.59 19.49
CA THR A 15 3.55 16.64 18.17
C THR A 15 3.98 15.46 17.26
N LEU A 16 5.28 15.14 17.22
CA LEU A 16 5.78 14.01 16.43
C LEU A 16 5.26 12.66 16.95
N LEU A 17 5.22 12.46 18.26
CA LEU A 17 4.67 11.25 18.87
C LEU A 17 3.18 11.08 18.57
N MET A 18 2.41 12.16 18.65
CA MET A 18 0.99 12.14 18.28
C MET A 18 0.79 11.81 16.80
N ALA A 19 1.58 12.41 15.92
CA ALA A 19 1.55 12.11 14.49
C ALA A 19 1.94 10.65 14.20
N LEU A 20 2.99 10.14 14.85
CA LEU A 20 3.39 8.73 14.75
C LEU A 20 2.30 7.79 15.25
N ALA A 21 1.68 8.08 16.40
CA ALA A 21 0.58 7.28 16.93
C ALA A 21 -0.63 7.27 15.98
N LEU A 22 -0.96 8.43 15.39
CA LEU A 22 -2.01 8.52 14.37
C LEU A 22 -1.66 7.68 13.12
N CYS A 23 -0.42 7.76 12.64
CA CYS A 23 0.04 6.95 11.52
C CYS A 23 -0.08 5.44 11.83
N LEU A 24 0.27 5.00 13.05
CA LEU A 24 0.15 3.61 13.48
C LEU A 24 -1.32 3.17 13.59
N LEU A 25 -2.22 4.06 14.05
CA LEU A 25 -3.66 3.81 14.08
C LEU A 25 -4.24 3.63 12.67
N VAL A 26 -3.89 4.52 11.75
CA VAL A 26 -4.32 4.39 10.35
C VAL A 26 -3.77 3.11 9.73
N TYR A 27 -2.51 2.79 10.01
CA TYR A 27 -1.87 1.55 9.53
C TYR A 27 -2.60 0.30 10.05
N SER A 28 -2.95 0.25 11.34
CA SER A 28 -3.64 -0.91 11.92
C SER A 28 -5.07 -1.05 11.41
N ALA A 29 -5.80 0.07 11.25
CA ALA A 29 -7.13 0.08 10.67
C ALA A 29 -7.13 -0.43 9.22
N LEU A 30 -6.13 -0.03 8.43
CA LEU A 30 -5.94 -0.51 7.06
C LEU A 30 -5.67 -2.02 7.02
N GLU A 31 -4.75 -2.53 7.85
CA GLU A 31 -4.50 -3.97 7.93
C GLU A 31 -5.75 -4.76 8.31
N TRP A 32 -6.53 -4.23 9.25
CA TRP A 32 -7.79 -4.85 9.66
C TRP A 32 -8.78 -4.94 8.50
N ARG A 33 -8.99 -3.84 7.78
CA ARG A 33 -9.88 -3.80 6.59
C ARG A 33 -9.45 -4.77 5.49
N ILE A 34 -8.15 -4.88 5.23
CA ILE A 34 -7.62 -5.86 4.25
C ILE A 34 -7.96 -7.28 4.68
N ARG A 35 -7.71 -7.63 5.95
CA ARG A 35 -7.96 -8.97 6.48
C ARG A 35 -9.45 -9.32 6.47
N GLU A 36 -10.29 -8.36 6.82
CA GLU A 36 -11.74 -8.54 6.77
C GLU A 36 -12.25 -8.75 5.35
N GLY A 37 -11.75 -7.99 4.37
CA GLY A 37 -12.06 -8.21 2.95
C GLY A 37 -11.62 -9.58 2.44
N LEU A 38 -10.44 -10.06 2.86
CA LEU A 38 -9.95 -11.41 2.54
C LEU A 38 -10.84 -12.50 3.16
N GLN A 39 -11.22 -12.34 4.42
CA GLN A 39 -12.14 -13.27 5.09
C GLN A 39 -13.51 -13.30 4.42
N ALA A 40 -14.09 -12.14 4.11
CA ALA A 40 -15.39 -12.04 3.48
C ALA A 40 -15.42 -12.64 2.06
N SER A 41 -14.31 -12.56 1.32
CA SER A 41 -14.18 -13.15 -0.02
C SER A 41 -13.73 -14.62 0.00
N GLY A 42 -13.33 -15.16 1.15
CA GLY A 42 -12.76 -16.50 1.27
C GLY A 42 -11.42 -16.66 0.55
N LEU A 43 -10.75 -15.55 0.21
CA LEU A 43 -9.49 -15.53 -0.53
C LEU A 43 -8.31 -15.40 0.44
N ALA A 44 -7.15 -15.91 0.04
CA ALA A 44 -5.89 -15.75 0.78
C ALA A 44 -4.89 -14.93 -0.04
N PHE A 45 -4.09 -14.11 0.63
CA PHE A 45 -3.02 -13.34 0.00
C PHE A 45 -1.70 -14.10 0.14
N PRO A 46 -0.82 -14.16 -0.88
CA PRO A 46 0.48 -14.81 -0.74
C PRO A 46 1.35 -14.06 0.27
N ASP A 47 2.08 -14.76 1.14
CA ASP A 47 3.11 -14.19 2.00
C ASP A 47 4.41 -13.93 1.21
N GLN A 48 5.47 -13.45 1.88
CA GLN A 48 6.77 -13.19 1.24
C GLN A 48 7.45 -14.43 0.64
N LYS A 49 7.03 -15.63 1.05
CA LYS A 49 7.51 -16.92 0.56
C LYS A 49 6.53 -17.56 -0.44
N GLY A 50 5.40 -16.90 -0.73
CA GLY A 50 4.36 -17.37 -1.64
C GLY A 50 3.27 -18.23 -0.98
N ASN A 51 3.28 -18.46 0.33
CA ASN A 51 2.26 -19.27 1.00
C ASN A 51 0.96 -18.47 1.18
N PRO A 52 -0.22 -19.09 1.04
CA PRO A 52 -1.48 -18.40 1.29
C PRO A 52 -1.60 -18.00 2.77
N THR A 53 -1.83 -16.71 3.03
CA THR A 53 -2.06 -16.16 4.37
C THR A 53 -3.33 -15.31 4.43
N GLN A 54 -4.06 -15.47 5.52
CA GLN A 54 -5.23 -14.66 5.89
C GLN A 54 -4.85 -13.42 6.73
N ARG A 55 -3.56 -13.26 7.04
CA ARG A 55 -3.05 -12.17 7.88
C ARG A 55 -1.87 -11.47 7.22
N PRO A 56 -2.02 -10.93 6.00
CA PRO A 56 -0.95 -10.14 5.40
C PRO A 56 -0.73 -8.84 6.19
N THR A 57 0.47 -8.28 6.04
CA THR A 57 0.78 -6.92 6.52
C THR A 57 0.50 -5.92 5.39
N ALA A 58 0.04 -4.72 5.74
CA ALA A 58 -0.25 -3.70 4.73
C ALA A 58 1.00 -3.35 3.91
N ARG A 59 2.18 -3.32 4.56
CA ARG A 59 3.48 -3.16 3.89
C ARG A 59 3.68 -4.18 2.76
N TRP A 60 3.45 -5.46 3.04
CA TRP A 60 3.65 -6.51 2.05
C TRP A 60 2.64 -6.41 0.90
N VAL A 61 1.38 -6.14 1.23
CA VAL A 61 0.34 -5.92 0.23
C VAL A 61 0.75 -4.79 -0.72
N PHE A 62 1.18 -3.63 -0.21
CA PHE A 62 1.64 -2.52 -1.06
C PHE A 62 2.91 -2.84 -1.86
N GLN A 63 3.83 -3.64 -1.31
CA GLN A 63 5.01 -4.08 -2.05
C GLN A 63 4.64 -4.97 -3.24
N ALA A 64 3.63 -5.85 -3.09
CA ALA A 64 3.15 -6.67 -4.19
C ALA A 64 2.50 -5.83 -5.32
N PHE A 65 2.00 -4.64 -5.01
CA PHE A 65 1.52 -3.67 -6.01
C PHE A 65 2.66 -2.85 -6.65
N HIS A 66 3.86 -2.86 -6.08
CA HIS A 66 5.01 -2.14 -6.61
C HIS A 66 5.45 -2.78 -7.93
N GLY A 67 5.35 -2.02 -9.03
CA GLY A 67 5.64 -2.52 -10.39
C GLY A 67 4.40 -2.93 -11.20
N ILE A 68 3.19 -2.88 -10.62
CA ILE A 68 1.95 -2.96 -11.40
C ILE A 68 1.67 -1.57 -11.98
N HIS A 69 2.16 -1.32 -13.20
CA HIS A 69 1.84 -0.11 -13.94
C HIS A 69 0.48 -0.26 -14.64
N LEU A 70 -0.45 0.63 -14.34
CA LEU A 70 -1.73 0.71 -15.06
C LEU A 70 -1.48 1.21 -16.49
N LEU A 71 -1.45 0.28 -17.44
CA LEU A 71 -1.41 0.59 -18.87
C LEU A 71 -2.84 0.77 -19.39
N LEU A 72 -3.25 2.03 -19.52
CA LEU A 72 -4.52 2.39 -20.15
C LEU A 72 -4.32 2.44 -21.67
N VAL A 73 -4.57 1.32 -22.34
CA VAL A 73 -4.55 1.27 -23.81
C VAL A 73 -5.87 1.83 -24.34
N ARG A 74 -5.81 3.02 -24.95
CA ARG A 74 -6.92 3.61 -25.70
C ARG A 74 -6.93 3.01 -27.10
N TYR A 75 -7.92 2.16 -27.40
CA TYR A 75 -8.14 1.63 -28.74
C TYR A 75 -8.78 2.70 -29.65
N GLU A 76 -8.01 3.69 -30.10
CA GLU A 76 -8.43 4.58 -31.17
C GLU A 76 -7.75 4.19 -32.49
N LYS A 77 -8.54 3.59 -33.38
CA LYS A 77 -8.32 3.50 -34.84
C LYS A 77 -7.00 2.86 -35.33
N LEU A 78 -6.88 1.54 -35.23
CA LEU A 78 -5.92 0.75 -36.04
C LEU A 78 -6.57 -0.03 -37.20
N TYR A 79 -7.83 0.27 -37.54
CA TYR A 79 -8.56 -0.35 -38.67
C TYR A 79 -8.61 0.49 -39.96
N ALA A 80 -7.89 1.63 -40.03
CA ALA A 80 -8.01 2.56 -41.17
C ALA A 80 -6.86 2.47 -42.21
N SER A 81 -5.91 1.55 -42.08
CA SER A 81 -4.73 1.52 -42.98
C SER A 81 -4.30 0.12 -43.40
N ARG A 82 -5.24 -0.81 -43.59
CA ARG A 82 -4.98 -2.02 -44.36
C ARG A 82 -5.56 -1.80 -45.77
N PRO A 83 -4.75 -1.60 -46.82
CA PRO A 83 -5.26 -1.65 -48.19
C PRO A 83 -5.70 -3.10 -48.53
N PRO A 84 -6.59 -3.26 -49.52
CA PRO A 84 -7.20 -4.55 -49.88
C PRO A 84 -6.18 -5.62 -50.28
#